data_AF-A0A353V5I7-F1
#
_entry.id   AF-A0A353V5I7-F1
#
_cell.length_a   1.000
_cell.length_b   1.000
_cell.length_c   1.000
_cell.angle_alpha   90.00
_cell.angle_beta   90.00
_cell.angle_gamma   90.00
#
_symmetry.space_group_name_H-M   'P 1'
#
loop_
_entity.id
_entity.type
_entity.pdbx_description
1 polymer ?
#
loop_
_entity_poly.entity_id
_entity_poly.type
_entity_poly.pdbx_seq_one_letter_code
_entity_poly.pdbx_strand_id
1 'polypeptide(L)'
;AVVAALVGVLPSVAAALALVSAHRAAAGVGRAIARAAGPDDVVVHEGPLENSGALEWYAGRRPVIVDGRVSVLAFGALRPEARDRFWDEARLRRAWAAGRVWLVSVRPPERSVAGRLPGARLLAGA
;
A
#
# COMPACT_ATOMS: atom_id res chain seq x y z
N ALA A 1 -4.17 41.35 -10.51
CA ALA A 1 -5.27 40.37 -10.45
C ALA A 1 -4.75 38.94 -10.21
N VAL A 2 -3.92 38.38 -11.09
CA VAL A 2 -3.45 36.98 -10.99
C VAL A 2 -2.69 36.68 -9.69
N VAL A 3 -1.74 37.54 -9.29
CA VAL A 3 -0.95 37.34 -8.07
C VAL A 3 -1.83 37.31 -6.81
N ALA A 4 -2.78 38.24 -6.70
CA ALA A 4 -3.71 38.28 -5.56
C ALA A 4 -4.61 37.05 -5.50
N ALA A 5 -5.07 36.56 -6.66
CA ALA A 5 -5.83 35.32 -6.74
C ALA A 5 -4.99 34.09 -6.32
N LEU A 6 -3.74 34.00 -6.77
CA LEU A 6 -2.81 32.94 -6.35
C LEU A 6 -2.55 32.99 -4.85
N VAL A 7 -2.25 34.16 -4.29
CA VAL A 7 -2.04 34.33 -2.84
C VAL A 7 -3.27 33.91 -2.04
N GLY A 8 -4.48 34.20 -2.53
CA GLY A 8 -5.72 33.78 -1.87
C GLY A 8 -5.98 32.26 -1.91
N VAL A 9 -5.54 31.56 -2.97
CA VAL A 9 -5.87 30.14 -3.19
C VAL A 9 -4.77 29.18 -2.73
N LEU A 10 -3.50 29.59 -2.83
CA LEU A 10 -2.33 28.74 -2.52
C LEU A 10 -2.37 28.11 -1.12
N PRO A 11 -2.78 28.81 -0.04
CA PRO A 11 -2.84 28.19 1.29
C PRO A 11 -3.81 27.01 1.35
N SER A 12 -4.98 27.11 0.70
CA SER A 12 -5.97 26.04 0.64
C SER A 12 -5.46 24.84 -0.16
N VAL A 13 -4.77 25.10 -1.28
CA VAL A 13 -4.12 24.04 -2.07
C VAL A 13 -3.03 23.35 -1.25
N ALA A 14 -2.20 24.10 -0.54
CA ALA A 14 -1.15 23.54 0.31
C ALA A 14 -1.73 22.68 1.43
N ALA A 15 -2.80 23.13 2.10
CA ALA A 15 -3.48 22.35 3.14
C ALA A 15 -4.09 21.06 2.59
N ALA A 16 -4.77 21.12 1.44
CA ALA A 16 -5.34 19.95 0.79
C ALA A 16 -4.25 18.94 0.37
N LEU A 17 -3.15 19.42 -0.21
CA LEU A 17 -2.02 18.58 -0.58
C LEU A 17 -1.36 17.95 0.65
N ALA A 18 -1.22 18.68 1.75
CA ALA A 18 -0.66 18.16 2.99
C ALA A 18 -1.51 17.01 3.55
N LEU A 19 -2.84 17.17 3.57
CA LEU A 19 -3.77 16.13 4.02
C LEU A 19 -3.69 14.87 3.14
N VAL A 20 -3.77 15.05 1.82
CA VAL A 20 -3.69 13.94 0.86
C VAL A 20 -2.33 13.23 0.95
N SER A 21 -1.24 13.99 1.07
CA SER A 21 0.11 13.45 1.20
C SER A 21 0.29 12.67 2.51
N ALA A 22 -0.22 13.18 3.62
CA ALA A 22 -0.16 12.50 4.91
C ALA A 22 -0.92 11.16 4.87
N HIS A 23 -2.10 11.14 4.24
CA HIS A 23 -2.87 9.91 4.08
C HIS A 23 -2.18 8.90 3.15
N ARG A 24 -1.73 9.35 1.96
CA ARG A 24 -1.05 8.50 0.97
C ARG A 24 0.37 8.08 1.37
N ALA A 25 0.97 8.71 2.37
CA ALA A 25 2.29 8.31 2.84
C ALA A 25 2.28 6.92 3.50
N ALA A 26 1.13 6.46 4.01
CA ALA A 26 1.01 5.22 4.77
C ALA A 26 2.04 5.12 5.92
N ALA A 27 2.50 6.26 6.44
CA ALA A 27 3.66 6.34 7.34
C ALA A 27 3.43 5.61 8.67
N GLY A 28 2.24 5.76 9.25
CA GLY A 28 1.88 5.10 10.50
C GLY A 28 1.91 3.57 10.38
N VAL A 29 1.26 3.04 9.33
CA VAL A 29 1.22 1.59 9.04
C VAL A 29 2.62 1.07 8.70
N GLY A 30 3.37 1.77 7.84
CA GLY A 30 4.74 1.37 7.48
C GLY A 30 5.65 1.28 8.71
N ARG A 31 5.65 2.30 9.59
CA ARG A 31 6.46 2.28 10.82
C ARG A 31 5.99 1.23 11.83
N ALA A 32 4.71 0.86 11.84
CA ALA A 32 4.22 -0.23 12.68
C ALA A 32 4.76 -1.58 12.18
N ILE A 33 4.72 -1.82 10.87
CA ILE A 33 5.29 -3.00 10.24
C ILE A 33 6.80 -3.07 10.49
N ALA A 34 7.54 -1.98 10.27
CA ALA A 34 8.99 -1.94 10.47
C ALA A 34 9.43 -2.32 11.89
N ARG A 35 8.60 -2.02 12.91
CA ARG A 35 8.88 -2.37 14.31
C ARG A 35 8.52 -3.81 14.68
N ALA A 36 7.56 -4.41 13.98
CA ALA A 36 6.98 -5.70 14.35
C ALA A 36 7.41 -6.86 13.45
N ALA A 37 7.80 -6.58 12.20
CA ALA A 37 8.12 -7.59 11.21
C ALA A 37 9.51 -8.23 11.46
N GLY A 38 9.57 -9.55 11.49
CA GLY A 38 10.81 -10.33 11.54
C GLY A 38 11.52 -10.38 10.18
N PRO A 39 12.83 -10.74 10.11
CA PRO A 39 13.63 -10.74 8.88
C PRO A 39 12.99 -11.46 7.69
N ASP A 40 12.25 -12.54 7.95
CA ASP A 40 11.64 -13.39 6.92
C ASP A 40 10.16 -13.06 6.62
N ASP A 41 9.57 -12.10 7.33
CA ASP A 41 8.18 -11.71 7.13
C ASP A 41 7.99 -11.00 5.77
N VAL A 42 6.89 -11.29 5.08
CA VAL A 42 6.57 -10.64 3.81
C VAL A 42 5.63 -9.45 4.03
N VAL A 43 5.92 -8.32 3.37
CA VAL A 43 4.98 -7.19 3.30
C VAL A 43 4.28 -7.23 1.94
N VAL A 44 2.95 -7.20 1.96
CA VAL A 44 2.09 -7.20 0.79
C VAL A 44 1.25 -5.93 0.79
N HIS A 45 1.16 -5.26 -0.36
CA HIS A 45 0.26 -4.15 -0.62
C HIS A 45 -0.83 -4.59 -1.60
N GLU A 46 -2.09 -4.34 -1.26
CA GLU A 46 -3.24 -4.64 -2.10
C GLU A 46 -3.71 -3.39 -2.87
N GLY A 47 -3.77 -3.54 -4.20
CA GLY A 47 -4.34 -2.57 -5.11
C GLY A 47 -3.33 -1.50 -5.56
N PRO A 48 -3.79 -0.25 -5.79
CA PRO A 48 -2.96 0.80 -6.36
C PRO A 48 -1.88 1.29 -5.38
N LEU A 49 -0.63 0.82 -5.57
CA LEU A 49 0.52 1.19 -4.72
C LEU A 49 0.79 2.70 -4.71
N GLU A 50 0.44 3.43 -5.76
CA GLU A 50 0.57 4.90 -5.82
C GLU A 50 -0.28 5.63 -4.78
N ASN A 51 -1.28 4.97 -4.19
CA ASN A 51 -2.03 5.48 -3.04
C ASN A 51 -1.29 5.26 -1.71
N SER A 52 -0.15 4.60 -1.74
CA SER A 52 0.69 4.26 -0.58
C SER A 52 2.17 4.27 -0.98
N GLY A 53 2.58 5.16 -1.89
CA GLY A 53 3.89 5.06 -2.57
C GLY A 53 5.11 5.15 -1.64
N ALA A 54 4.96 5.76 -0.46
CA ALA A 54 6.00 5.83 0.55
C ALA A 54 6.02 4.63 1.52
N LEU A 55 5.15 3.63 1.32
CA LEU A 55 5.08 2.44 2.19
C LEU A 55 6.43 1.71 2.24
N GLU A 56 7.10 1.54 1.10
CA GLU A 56 8.41 0.86 1.02
C GLU A 56 9.44 1.55 1.93
N TRP A 57 9.47 2.88 1.90
CA TRP A 57 10.35 3.69 2.72
C TRP A 57 10.07 3.51 4.21
N TYR A 58 8.81 3.63 4.63
CA TYR A 58 8.46 3.56 6.06
C TYR A 58 8.44 2.15 6.63
N ALA A 59 8.16 1.13 5.81
CA ALA A 59 8.24 -0.27 6.21
C ALA A 59 9.68 -0.80 6.21
N GLY A 60 10.62 -0.09 5.61
CA GLY A 60 12.01 -0.54 5.42
C GLY A 60 12.11 -1.78 4.54
N ARG A 61 11.07 -2.05 3.73
CA ARG A 61 10.89 -3.29 2.99
C ARG A 61 10.14 -3.03 1.70
N ARG A 62 10.63 -3.62 0.62
CA ARG A 62 9.97 -3.57 -0.67
C ARG A 62 8.73 -4.47 -0.68
N PRO A 63 7.52 -3.90 -0.75
CA PRO A 63 6.31 -4.69 -0.73
C PRO A 63 6.17 -5.51 -2.01
N VAL A 64 5.53 -6.65 -1.85
CA VAL A 64 4.89 -7.37 -2.95
C VAL A 64 3.53 -6.72 -3.20
N ILE A 65 3.10 -6.67 -4.46
CA ILE A 65 1.83 -6.06 -4.86
C ILE A 65 0.86 -7.18 -5.26
N VAL A 66 -0.33 -7.16 -4.70
CA VAL A 66 -1.45 -8.01 -5.12
C VAL A 66 -2.54 -7.12 -5.71
N ASP A 67 -3.21 -7.61 -6.75
CA ASP A 67 -4.18 -6.82 -7.52
C ASP A 67 -3.63 -5.47 -8.04
N GLY A 68 -2.32 -5.41 -8.30
CA GLY A 68 -1.64 -4.21 -8.83
C GLY A 68 -1.86 -3.96 -10.32
N ARG A 69 -2.62 -4.83 -11.00
CA ARG A 69 -2.87 -4.78 -12.44
C ARG A 69 -3.98 -3.81 -12.83
N VAL A 70 -4.60 -3.16 -11.85
CA VAL A 70 -5.77 -2.30 -12.03
C VAL A 70 -5.40 -0.81 -12.06
N SER A 71 -4.09 -0.47 -12.00
CA SER A 71 -3.67 0.94 -11.91
C SER A 71 -2.36 1.28 -12.64
N VAL A 72 -1.68 2.35 -12.24
CA VAL A 72 -0.51 2.93 -12.96
C VAL A 72 0.64 1.95 -13.20
N LEU A 73 0.71 0.87 -12.41
CA LEU A 73 1.72 -0.18 -12.55
C LEU A 73 1.27 -1.36 -13.43
N ALA A 74 0.07 -1.34 -14.00
CA ALA A 74 -0.50 -2.45 -14.76
C ALA A 74 0.38 -2.93 -15.92
N PHE A 75 0.96 -1.98 -16.66
CA PHE A 75 1.86 -2.30 -17.76
C PHE A 75 3.16 -2.97 -17.29
N GLY A 76 3.73 -2.48 -16.18
CA GLY A 76 4.90 -3.08 -15.55
C GLY A 76 4.60 -4.47 -14.99
N ALA A 77 3.42 -4.67 -14.42
CA ALA A 77 2.96 -5.94 -13.84
C ALA A 77 2.78 -7.07 -14.87
N LEU A 78 2.71 -6.75 -16.15
CA LEU A 78 2.63 -7.73 -17.25
C LEU A 78 3.99 -8.32 -17.63
N ARG A 79 5.09 -7.70 -17.20
CA ARG A 79 6.44 -8.09 -17.58
C ARG A 79 6.87 -9.37 -16.84
N PRO A 80 7.55 -10.33 -17.49
CA PRO A 80 8.02 -11.55 -16.83
C PRO A 80 8.86 -11.29 -15.57
N GLU A 81 9.67 -10.25 -15.59
CA GLU A 81 10.55 -9.82 -14.48
C GLU A 81 9.76 -9.33 -13.27
N ALA A 82 8.49 -8.95 -13.48
CA ALA A 82 7.61 -8.45 -12.43
C ALA A 82 6.93 -9.58 -11.64
N ARG A 83 7.03 -10.85 -12.07
CA ARG A 83 6.32 -11.99 -11.45
C ARG A 83 6.62 -12.18 -9.97
N ASP A 84 7.82 -11.86 -9.52
CA ASP A 84 8.19 -11.95 -8.10
C ASP A 84 7.66 -10.80 -7.26
N ARG A 85 7.22 -9.72 -7.90
CA ARG A 85 6.70 -8.51 -7.26
C ARG A 85 5.20 -8.36 -7.37
N PHE A 86 4.58 -8.90 -8.41
CA PHE A 86 3.14 -8.85 -8.62
C PHE A 86 2.58 -10.26 -8.46
N TRP A 87 1.97 -10.51 -7.31
CA TRP A 87 1.38 -11.80 -6.98
C TRP A 87 -0.10 -11.82 -7.35
N ASP A 88 -0.57 -12.99 -7.76
CA ASP A 88 -1.98 -13.30 -7.77
C ASP A 88 -2.45 -13.74 -6.37
N GLU A 89 -3.76 -13.87 -6.21
CA GLU A 89 -4.36 -14.31 -4.94
C GLU A 89 -3.91 -15.73 -4.55
N ALA A 90 -3.68 -16.61 -5.53
CA ALA A 90 -3.22 -17.98 -5.26
C ALA A 90 -1.81 -17.99 -4.65
N ARG A 91 -0.88 -17.18 -5.16
CA ARG A 91 0.48 -17.03 -4.60
C ARG A 91 0.44 -16.36 -3.23
N LEU A 92 -0.41 -15.35 -3.03
CA LEU A 92 -0.63 -14.75 -1.71
C LEU A 92 -1.09 -15.81 -0.69
N ARG A 93 -2.09 -16.62 -1.04
CA ARG A 93 -2.60 -17.68 -0.16
C ARG A 93 -1.53 -18.70 0.21
N ARG A 94 -0.66 -19.09 -0.74
CA ARG A 94 0.47 -19.99 -0.46
C ARG A 94 1.47 -19.35 0.51
N ALA A 95 1.84 -18.09 0.29
CA ALA A 95 2.75 -17.37 1.19
C ALA A 95 2.14 -17.19 2.59
N TRP A 96 0.84 -16.89 2.66
CA TRP A 96 0.08 -16.75 3.92
C TRP A 96 0.07 -18.03 4.74
N ALA A 97 -0.04 -19.19 4.09
CA ALA A 97 0.00 -20.49 4.76
C ALA A 97 1.42 -20.89 5.20
N ALA A 98 2.45 -20.39 4.52
CA ALA A 98 3.84 -20.78 4.76
C ALA A 98 4.54 -19.95 5.85
N GLY A 99 4.07 -18.74 6.13
CA GLY A 99 4.74 -17.84 7.06
C GLY A 99 3.95 -16.58 7.37
N ARG A 100 4.59 -15.65 8.09
CA ARG A 100 3.95 -14.40 8.49
C ARG A 100 3.95 -13.40 7.35
N VAL A 101 2.76 -12.90 7.04
CA VAL A 101 2.52 -11.91 5.98
C VAL A 101 1.81 -10.70 6.57
N TRP A 102 2.31 -9.51 6.28
CA TRP A 102 1.73 -8.22 6.62
C TRP A 102 1.00 -7.67 5.40
N LEU A 103 -0.33 -7.66 5.42
CA LEU A 103 -1.14 -7.14 4.32
C LEU A 103 -1.57 -5.70 4.61
N VAL A 104 -1.23 -4.78 3.71
CA VAL A 104 -1.71 -3.40 3.70
C VAL A 104 -2.70 -3.25 2.55
N SER A 105 -3.93 -2.88 2.87
CA SER A 105 -4.96 -2.64 1.88
C SER A 105 -5.47 -1.20 1.93
N VAL A 106 -5.68 -0.61 0.76
CA VAL A 106 -6.41 0.66 0.60
C VAL A 106 -7.89 0.42 0.30
N ARG A 107 -8.34 -0.84 0.34
CA ARG A 107 -9.73 -1.23 0.12
C ARG A 107 -10.45 -1.35 1.45
N PRO A 108 -11.78 -1.11 1.47
CA PRO A 108 -12.57 -1.44 2.65
C PRO A 108 -12.53 -2.95 2.91
N PRO A 109 -12.66 -3.41 4.17
CA PRO A 109 -12.48 -4.80 4.55
C PRO A 109 -13.30 -5.81 3.73
N GLU A 110 -14.52 -5.44 3.33
CA GLU A 110 -15.45 -6.29 2.58
C GLU A 110 -14.97 -6.55 1.14
N ARG A 111 -14.08 -5.70 0.62
CA ARG A 111 -13.52 -5.78 -0.74
C ARG A 111 -12.05 -6.17 -0.74
N SER A 112 -11.44 -6.35 0.43
CA SER A 112 -10.05 -6.76 0.55
C SER A 112 -9.93 -8.28 0.41
N VAL A 113 -8.84 -8.72 -0.22
CA VAL A 113 -8.40 -10.12 -0.23
C VAL A 113 -8.21 -10.67 1.19
N ALA A 114 -7.99 -9.80 2.19
CA ALA A 114 -7.89 -10.16 3.60
C ALA A 114 -9.06 -11.00 4.09
N GLY A 115 -10.29 -10.71 3.64
CA GLY A 115 -11.49 -11.46 4.04
C GLY A 115 -11.51 -12.91 3.55
N ARG A 116 -10.64 -13.27 2.59
CA ARG A 116 -10.48 -14.62 2.05
C ARG A 116 -9.25 -15.34 2.61
N LEU A 117 -8.47 -14.70 3.48
CA LEU A 117 -7.26 -15.27 4.07
C LEU A 117 -7.57 -15.91 5.44
N PRO A 118 -7.20 -17.19 5.66
CA PRO A 118 -7.52 -17.89 6.89
C PRO A 118 -6.78 -17.28 8.09
N GLY A 119 -7.51 -16.97 9.15
CA GLY A 119 -6.93 -16.43 10.39
C GLY A 119 -6.39 -15.00 10.27
N ALA A 120 -6.73 -14.26 9.21
CA ALA A 120 -6.39 -12.85 9.08
C ALA A 120 -7.00 -12.04 10.23
N ARG A 121 -6.21 -11.12 10.78
CA ARG A 121 -6.63 -10.22 11.88
C ARG A 121 -6.30 -8.80 11.49
N LEU A 122 -7.25 -7.89 11.69
CA LEU A 122 -7.05 -6.46 11.52
C LEU A 122 -6.20 -5.94 12.69
N LEU A 123 -5.05 -5.35 12.38
CA LEU A 123 -4.13 -4.80 13.39
C LEU A 123 -4.23 -3.27 13.52
N ALA A 124 -4.61 -2.60 12.44
CA ALA A 124 -4.85 -1.16 12.40
C ALA A 124 -5.74 -0.81 11.20
N GLY A 125 -6.55 0.23 11.35
CA GLY A 125 -7.33 0.86 10.29
C GLY A 125 -7.31 2.38 10.48
N ALA A 126 -7.55 3.12 9.39
CA ALA A 126 -7.67 4.57 9.39
C ALA A 126 -9.08 4.97 8.95
#